data_AF-A0A962FK78-F1
#
_entry.id   AF-A0A962FK78-F1
#
_cell.length_a   1.000
_cell.length_b   1.000
_cell.length_c   1.000
_cell.angle_alpha   90.00
_cell.angle_beta   90.00
_cell.angle_gamma   90.00
#
_symmetry.space_group_name_H-M   'P 1'
#
loop_
_entity.id
_entity.type
_entity.pdbx_description
1 polymer ?
#
loop_
_entity_poly.entity_id
_entity_poly.type
_entity_poly.pdbx_seq_one_letter_code
_entity_poly.pdbx_strand_id
1 'polypeptide(L)'
;MTDIVANTRAETESVDTWLRRMTSAFAAAGLDTPGRDARLLLTHALDMTPNALLRDPGAPVPPAGAARLASYMSRRLAREPVSRIIGRREFWGLSFEV
;
A
#
# COMPACT_ATOMS: atom_id res chain seq x y z
N MET A 1 22.85 13.88 -29.14
CA MET A 1 23.87 14.79 -28.58
C MET A 1 23.22 15.44 -27.38
N THR A 2 23.26 14.74 -26.24
CA THR A 2 24.22 15.04 -25.15
C THR A 2 23.69 16.25 -24.40
N ASP A 3 23.19 16.18 -23.18
CA ASP A 3 23.39 15.17 -22.13
C ASP A 3 22.68 15.65 -20.84
N ILE A 4 22.67 14.82 -19.78
CA ILE A 4 22.61 15.22 -18.35
C ILE A 4 21.25 15.83 -17.90
N VAL A 5 20.40 15.17 -17.12
CA VAL A 5 20.65 14.63 -15.77
C VAL A 5 19.77 13.40 -15.57
N ALA A 6 20.41 12.27 -15.31
CA ALA A 6 19.85 11.20 -14.51
C ALA A 6 19.48 11.76 -13.13
N ASN A 7 18.33 12.43 -13.02
CA ASN A 7 17.82 12.85 -11.73
C ASN A 7 17.08 11.68 -11.10
N THR A 8 17.83 10.59 -10.86
CA THR A 8 17.54 9.59 -9.84
C THR A 8 17.73 10.26 -8.48
N ARG A 9 16.98 11.33 -8.21
CA ARG A 9 16.59 11.62 -6.84
C ARG A 9 15.56 10.54 -6.56
N ALA A 10 15.84 9.67 -5.61
CA ALA A 10 14.79 8.87 -5.01
C ALA A 10 13.79 9.86 -4.39
N GLU A 11 12.89 10.41 -5.20
CA GLU A 11 11.72 11.12 -4.74
C GLU A 11 10.91 10.06 -4.01
N THR A 12 11.04 10.08 -2.69
CA THR A 12 10.34 9.17 -1.81
C THR A 12 8.85 9.35 -2.10
N GLU A 13 8.25 8.40 -2.84
CA GLU A 13 6.84 8.49 -3.25
C GLU A 13 5.96 8.76 -2.02
N SER A 14 5.05 9.73 -2.13
CA SER A 14 4.18 10.09 -1.03
C SER A 14 3.10 9.02 -0.80
N VAL A 15 2.52 9.06 0.40
CA VAL A 15 1.38 8.24 0.77
C VAL A 15 0.21 8.37 -0.22
N ASP A 16 -0.12 9.59 -0.66
CA ASP A 16 -1.21 9.81 -1.62
C ASP A 16 -0.89 9.28 -3.02
N THR A 17 0.37 9.37 -3.44
CA THR A 17 0.84 8.82 -4.72
C THR A 17 0.64 7.30 -4.74
N TRP A 18 1.04 6.61 -3.67
CA TRP A 18 0.82 5.17 -3.51
C TRP A 18 -0.66 4.81 -3.48
N LEU A 19 -1.48 5.56 -2.73
CA LEU A 19 -2.91 5.31 -2.62
C LEU A 19 -3.62 5.42 -3.98
N ARG A 20 -3.31 6.47 -4.75
CA ARG A 20 -3.85 6.67 -6.10
C ARG A 20 -3.42 5.55 -7.03
N ARG A 21 -2.12 5.24 -7.06
CA ARG A 21 -1.52 4.19 -7.91
C ARG A 21 -2.18 2.83 -7.68
N MET A 22 -2.29 2.40 -6.43
CA MET A 22 -2.90 1.12 -6.07
C MET A 22 -4.39 1.09 -6.40
N THR A 23 -5.12 2.16 -6.07
CA THR A 23 -6.56 2.26 -6.38
C THR A 23 -6.82 2.14 -7.88
N SER A 24 -6.08 2.88 -8.70
CA SER A 24 -6.19 2.82 -10.16
C SER A 24 -5.86 1.43 -10.71
N ALA A 25 -4.80 0.79 -10.23
CA ALA A 25 -4.42 -0.55 -10.68
C ALA A 25 -5.45 -1.61 -10.28
N PHE A 26 -5.99 -1.55 -9.06
CA PHE A 26 -7.01 -2.48 -8.58
C PHE A 26 -8.33 -2.30 -9.31
N ALA A 27 -8.71 -1.06 -9.63
CA ALA A 27 -9.89 -0.77 -10.44
C ALA A 27 -9.72 -1.32 -11.87
N ALA A 28 -8.55 -1.10 -12.49
CA ALA A 28 -8.23 -1.63 -13.82
C ALA A 28 -8.24 -3.17 -13.86
N ALA A 29 -7.91 -3.83 -12.74
CA ALA A 29 -7.95 -5.29 -12.61
C ALA A 29 -9.36 -5.86 -12.31
N GLY A 30 -10.37 -4.99 -12.16
CA GLY A 30 -11.75 -5.38 -11.87
C GLY A 30 -11.94 -5.95 -10.46
N LEU A 31 -11.20 -5.45 -9.47
CA LEU A 31 -11.40 -5.83 -8.07
C LEU A 31 -12.61 -5.08 -7.49
N ASP A 32 -13.39 -5.75 -6.63
CA ASP A 32 -14.67 -5.22 -6.11
C ASP A 32 -14.50 -3.98 -5.23
N THR A 33 -13.39 -3.88 -4.49
CA THR A 33 -13.17 -2.82 -3.49
C THR A 33 -11.83 -2.09 -3.63
N PRO A 34 -11.51 -1.47 -4.79
CA PRO A 34 -10.17 -0.94 -5.08
C PRO A 34 -9.64 0.05 -4.04
N GLY A 35 -10.43 1.08 -3.72
CA GLY A 35 -10.01 2.13 -2.80
C GLY A 35 -9.94 1.66 -1.33
N ARG A 36 -10.80 0.71 -0.94
CA ARG A 36 -10.77 0.12 0.41
C ARG A 36 -9.57 -0.79 0.57
N ASP A 37 -9.31 -1.66 -0.40
CA ASP A 37 -8.16 -2.57 -0.41
C ASP A 37 -6.85 -1.78 -0.40
N ALA A 38 -6.73 -0.73 -1.21
CA ALA A 38 -5.57 0.13 -1.24
C ALA A 38 -5.29 0.79 0.12
N ARG A 39 -6.32 1.34 0.77
CA ARG A 39 -6.17 1.93 2.12
C ARG A 39 -5.70 0.91 3.14
N LEU A 40 -6.33 -0.27 3.20
CA LEU A 40 -5.98 -1.33 4.16
C LEU A 40 -4.54 -1.81 4.00
N LEU A 41 -4.16 -2.11 2.76
CA LEU A 41 -2.80 -2.56 2.45
C LEU A 41 -1.76 -1.48 2.76
N LEU A 42 -2.09 -0.21 2.50
CA LEU A 42 -1.19 0.91 2.77
C LEU A 42 -1.03 1.15 4.28
N THR A 43 -2.12 1.23 5.03
CA THR A 43 -2.05 1.36 6.50
C THR A 43 -1.23 0.23 7.12
N HIS A 44 -1.40 -1.00 6.63
CA HIS A 44 -0.67 -2.13 7.18
C HIS A 44 0.81 -2.14 6.79
N ALA A 45 1.14 -1.80 5.54
CA ALA A 45 2.52 -1.77 5.08
C ALA A 45 3.37 -0.67 5.77
N LEU A 46 2.73 0.42 6.19
CA LEU A 46 3.39 1.56 6.83
C LEU A 46 3.23 1.59 8.35
N ASP A 47 2.53 0.63 8.95
CA ASP A 47 2.18 0.61 10.38
C ASP A 47 1.48 1.91 10.83
N MET A 48 0.52 2.36 10.02
CA MET A 48 -0.23 3.60 10.22
C MET A 48 -1.71 3.33 10.43
N THR A 49 -2.40 4.26 11.09
CA THR A 49 -3.87 4.22 11.19
C THR A 49 -4.51 4.88 9.96
N PRO A 50 -5.77 4.54 9.62
CA PRO A 50 -6.51 5.23 8.56
C PRO A 50 -6.65 6.74 8.79
N ASN A 51 -6.65 7.20 10.05
CA ASN A 51 -6.68 8.63 10.36
C ASN A 51 -5.35 9.32 10.01
N ALA A 52 -4.23 8.63 10.19
CA ALA A 52 -2.91 9.16 9.83
C ALA A 52 -2.79 9.39 8.31
N LEU A 53 -3.42 8.53 7.50
CA LEU A 53 -3.53 8.71 6.04
C LEU A 53 -4.21 10.03 5.64
N LEU A 54 -5.27 10.40 6.36
CA LEU A 54 -6.03 11.63 6.07
C LEU A 54 -5.32 12.88 6.58
N ARG A 55 -4.55 12.74 7.67
CA ARG A 55 -3.86 13.84 8.33
C ARG A 55 -2.67 14.37 7.53
N ASP A 56 -1.91 13.48 6.89
CA ASP A 56 -0.72 13.84 6.13
C ASP A 56 -0.58 12.98 4.86
N PRO A 57 -1.37 13.28 3.80
CA PRO A 57 -1.31 12.55 2.54
C PRO A 57 0.03 12.72 1.81
N GLY A 58 0.76 13.82 2.07
CA GLY A 58 2.06 14.12 1.47
C GLY A 58 3.22 13.43 2.17
N ALA A 59 2.98 12.68 3.24
CA ALA A 59 4.02 12.00 4.00
C ALA A 59 4.86 11.09 3.10
N PRO A 60 6.21 11.17 3.18
CA PRO A 60 7.09 10.34 2.36
C PRO A 60 7.04 8.87 2.81
N VAL A 61 6.92 7.94 1.86
CA VAL A 61 6.96 6.49 2.13
C VAL A 61 8.39 5.97 2.14
N PRO A 62 8.93 5.49 3.27
CA PRO A 62 10.31 5.00 3.33
C PRO A 62 10.53 3.82 2.36
N PRO A 63 11.76 3.60 1.85
CA PRO A 63 12.04 2.54 0.88
C PRO A 63 11.58 1.13 1.30
N ALA A 64 11.71 0.80 2.60
CA ALA A 64 11.20 -0.45 3.14
C ALA A 64 9.66 -0.55 3.08
N GLY A 65 8.96 0.56 3.29
CA GLY A 65 7.50 0.66 3.13
C GLY A 65 7.09 0.50 1.67
N ALA A 66 7.79 1.16 0.74
CA ALA A 66 7.57 1.05 -0.70
C ALA A 66 7.75 -0.40 -1.19
N ALA A 67 8.78 -1.10 -0.72
CA ALA A 67 9.00 -2.51 -1.05
C ALA A 67 7.85 -3.43 -0.55
N ARG A 68 7.36 -3.20 0.68
CA ARG A 68 6.19 -3.91 1.22
C ARG A 68 4.93 -3.63 0.42
N LEU A 69 4.68 -2.36 0.09
CA LEU A 69 3.55 -1.93 -0.73
C LEU A 69 3.56 -2.57 -2.12
N ALA A 70 4.71 -2.60 -2.79
CA ALA A 70 4.87 -3.26 -4.08
C ALA A 70 4.53 -4.75 -4.00
N SER A 71 5.00 -5.45 -2.96
CA SER A 71 4.67 -6.86 -2.71
C SER A 71 3.18 -7.06 -2.48
N TYR A 72 2.55 -6.24 -1.64
CA TYR A 72 1.11 -6.31 -1.36
C TYR A 72 0.25 -6.03 -2.59
N MET A 73 0.64 -5.02 -3.39
CA MET A 73 -0.02 -4.68 -4.64
C MET A 73 0.03 -5.84 -5.63
N SER A 74 1.20 -6.47 -5.81
CA SER A 74 1.36 -7.64 -6.70
C SER A 74 0.47 -8.81 -6.26
N ARG A 75 0.49 -9.17 -4.98
CA ARG A 75 -0.37 -10.23 -4.42
C ARG A 75 -1.85 -9.93 -4.60
N ARG A 76 -2.26 -8.67 -4.36
CA ARG A 76 -3.66 -8.28 -4.51
C ARG A 76 -4.13 -8.32 -5.96
N LEU A 77 -3.28 -7.91 -6.91
CA LEU A 77 -3.53 -8.03 -8.34
C LEU A 77 -3.65 -9.49 -8.78
N ALA A 78 -2.92 -10.41 -8.13
CA ALA A 78 -3.09 -11.85 -8.28
C ALA A 78 -4.39 -12.40 -7.60
N ARG A 79 -5.29 -11.51 -7.20
CA ARG A 79 -6.56 -11.80 -6.52
C ARG A 79 -6.43 -12.47 -5.16
N GLU A 80 -5.26 -12.39 -4.53
CA GLU A 80 -5.12 -12.84 -3.14
C GLU A 80 -5.99 -11.97 -2.21
N PRO A 81 -6.76 -12.56 -1.27
CA PRO A 81 -7.56 -11.80 -0.32
C PRO A 81 -6.69 -10.92 0.59
N VAL A 82 -7.14 -9.69 0.88
CA VAL A 82 -6.42 -8.71 1.72
C VAL A 82 -6.01 -9.30 3.08
N SER A 83 -6.87 -10.11 3.72
CA SER A 83 -6.57 -10.75 5.01
C SER A 83 -5.37 -11.70 4.96
N ARG A 84 -5.17 -12.42 3.84
CA ARG A 84 -3.98 -13.27 3.63
C ARG A 84 -2.73 -12.46 3.31
N ILE A 85 -2.90 -11.31 2.64
CA ILE A 85 -1.79 -10.41 2.32
C ILE A 85 -1.19 -9.80 3.59
N ILE A 86 -2.06 -9.28 4.45
CA ILE A 86 -1.72 -8.61 5.72
C ILE A 86 -1.21 -9.65 6.75
N GLY A 87 -1.72 -10.88 6.75
CA GLY A 87 -1.14 -11.97 7.54
C GLY A 87 -1.20 -11.80 9.07
N ARG A 88 -1.82 -10.73 9.59
CA ARG A 88 -2.06 -10.53 11.03
C ARG A 88 -3.51 -10.11 11.32
N ARG A 89 -4.24 -11.05 11.93
CA ARG A 89 -5.07 -10.84 13.14
C ARG A 89 -6.16 -9.76 13.08
N GLU A 90 -7.04 -9.86 12.09
CA GLU A 90 -8.47 -9.49 12.26
C GLU A 90 -9.37 -10.74 12.08
N PHE A 91 -8.91 -11.88 12.58
CA PHE A 91 -9.87 -12.84 13.14
C PHE A 91 -10.01 -12.40 14.58
N TRP A 92 -11.16 -11.81 14.93
CA TRP A 92 -11.74 -11.58 16.25
C TRP A 92 -10.75 -11.43 17.42
N GLY A 93 -10.84 -10.37 18.22
CA GLY A 93 -10.03 -10.15 19.44
C GLY A 93 -10.04 -11.25 20.53
N LEU A 94 -10.42 -12.48 20.20
CA LEU A 94 -10.21 -13.71 20.95
C LEU A 94 -8.86 -14.32 20.54
N SER A 95 -7.85 -14.08 21.35
CA SER A 95 -6.70 -14.98 21.43
C SER A 95 -7.23 -16.37 21.79
N PHE A 96 -7.22 -17.33 20.87
CA PHE A 96 -7.36 -18.73 21.26
C PHE A 96 -5.97 -19.23 21.64
N GLU A 97 -5.75 -19.40 22.95
CA GLU A 97 -4.76 -20.36 23.44
C GLU A 97 -5.24 -21.76 23.06
N VAL A 98 -4.30 -22.58 22.58
CA VAL A 98 -4.41 -24.04 22.64
C VAL A 98 -3.60 -24.52 23.83
#